data_AF-A0A9D4F792-F1
#
_entry.id   AF-A0A9D4F792-F1
#
_cell.length_a   1.000
_cell.length_b   1.000
_cell.length_c   1.000
_cell.angle_alpha   90.00
_cell.angle_beta   90.00
_cell.angle_gamma   90.00
#
_symmetry.space_group_name_H-M   'P 1'
#
loop_
_entity.id
_entity.type
_entity.pdbx_description
1 polymer ?
#
loop_
_entity_poly.entity_id
_entity_poly.type
_entity_poly.pdbx_seq_one_letter_code
_entity_poly.pdbx_strand_id
1 'polypeptide(L)'
;MDTVVSLRCHCPSILKRWATRHRHWPPPVIVQRVVSFGANVTPVGFKGSEFKQIEWRICFNTGETELVKNLNATQAKVYVLLKMIVKDVLRLCKKEITSYVMKNIVFWQAERNPQNTFSAKSLVHWLHDGLRELTTAIVKQQLSYYMIPDRNLMAENGLQEHQRSDTTL
;
A
#
# COMPACT_ATOMS: atom_id res chain seq x y z
N MET A 1 9.20 -18.64 1.56
CA MET A 1 9.00 -17.40 2.34
C MET A 1 10.07 -16.43 1.88
N ASP A 2 9.70 -15.21 1.53
CA ASP A 2 10.68 -14.15 1.28
C ASP A 2 11.08 -13.54 2.63
N THR A 3 12.29 -13.85 3.09
CA THR A 3 12.83 -13.28 4.33
C THR A 3 13.52 -11.96 3.99
N VAL A 4 13.02 -10.85 4.51
CA VAL A 4 13.65 -9.53 4.35
C VAL A 4 14.26 -9.13 5.69
N VAL A 5 15.58 -8.91 5.72
CA VAL A 5 16.27 -8.39 6.91
C VAL A 5 15.80 -6.96 7.15
N SER A 6 15.43 -6.66 8.39
CA SER A 6 15.00 -5.32 8.79
C SER A 6 15.56 -4.96 10.16
N LEU A 7 15.89 -3.69 10.36
CA LEU A 7 16.35 -3.13 11.63
C LEU A 7 15.24 -2.27 12.23
N ARG A 8 15.00 -2.39 13.54
CA ARG A 8 14.04 -1.54 14.23
C ARG A 8 14.49 -0.08 14.15
N CYS A 9 13.57 0.82 13.79
CA CYS A 9 13.83 2.25 13.77
C CYS A 9 12.78 3.01 14.59
N HIS A 10 13.20 4.14 15.15
CA HIS A 10 12.33 5.01 15.93
C HIS A 10 11.84 6.16 15.06
N CYS A 11 10.55 6.15 14.67
CA CYS A 11 9.95 7.21 13.83
C CYS A 11 8.64 7.77 14.45
N PRO A 12 8.72 8.44 15.62
CA PRO A 12 7.55 8.85 16.39
C PRO A 12 6.68 9.86 15.64
N SER A 13 7.27 10.76 14.85
CA SER A 13 6.55 11.75 14.04
C SER A 13 5.66 11.11 12.97
N ILE A 14 6.19 10.12 12.25
CA ILE A 14 5.46 9.38 11.21
C ILE A 14 4.29 8.62 11.83
N LEU A 15 4.54 7.89 12.92
CA LEU A 15 3.51 7.11 13.61
C LEU A 15 2.44 8.00 14.23
N LYS A 16 2.83 9.13 14.85
CA LYS A 16 1.87 10.11 15.38
C LYS A 16 0.97 10.66 14.28
N ARG A 17 1.56 11.12 13.17
CA ARG A 17 0.79 11.62 12.02
C ARG A 17 -0.13 10.55 11.44
N TRP A 18 0.34 9.30 11.34
CA TRP A 18 -0.48 8.19 10.90
C TRP A 18 -1.60 7.89 11.89
N ALA A 19 -1.39 8.01 13.20
CA ALA A 19 -2.37 7.69 14.24
C ALA A 19 -3.47 8.76 14.41
N THR A 20 -3.18 10.03 14.12
CA THR A 20 -4.12 11.14 14.30
C THR A 20 -5.06 11.37 13.12
N ARG A 21 -4.95 10.61 12.01
CA ARG A 21 -5.86 10.75 10.87
C ARG A 21 -7.30 10.42 11.24
N HIS A 22 -8.23 11.21 10.71
CA HIS A 22 -9.64 10.90 10.72
C HIS A 22 -9.91 9.65 9.87
N ARG A 23 -10.65 8.66 10.40
CA ARG A 23 -10.86 7.37 9.74
C ARG A 23 -12.12 6.67 10.23
N HIS A 24 -12.70 5.84 9.36
CA HIS A 24 -13.70 4.84 9.76
C HIS A 24 -13.06 3.53 10.23
N TRP A 25 -11.83 3.26 9.80
CA TRP A 25 -11.07 2.06 10.11
C TRP A 25 -9.56 2.34 10.06
N PRO A 26 -8.74 1.65 10.87
CA PRO A 26 -9.14 0.65 11.86
C PRO A 26 -9.64 1.29 13.17
N PRO A 27 -10.27 0.51 14.07
CA PRO A 27 -10.67 1.01 15.38
C PRO A 27 -9.48 1.55 16.20
N PRO A 28 -9.69 2.49 17.14
CA PRO A 28 -8.62 3.12 17.91
C PRO A 28 -7.68 2.14 18.62
N VAL A 29 -8.21 1.01 19.13
CA VAL A 29 -7.39 -0.04 19.77
C VAL A 29 -6.36 -0.65 18.81
N ILE A 30 -6.75 -0.83 17.53
CA ILE A 30 -5.85 -1.35 16.50
C ILE A 30 -4.86 -0.27 16.08
N VAL A 31 -5.27 1.00 16.01
CA VAL A 31 -4.35 2.13 15.78
C VAL A 31 -3.25 2.15 16.84
N GLN A 32 -3.61 2.07 18.12
CA GLN A 32 -2.64 2.06 19.22
C GLN A 32 -1.70 0.86 19.14
N ARG A 33 -2.24 -0.33 18.84
CA ARG A 33 -1.43 -1.54 18.66
C ARG A 33 -0.45 -1.40 17.49
N VAL A 34 -0.88 -0.90 16.34
CA VAL A 34 -0.01 -0.64 15.19
C VAL A 34 1.12 0.34 15.55
N VAL A 35 0.82 1.41 16.27
CA VAL A 35 1.83 2.37 16.76
C VAL A 35 2.82 1.71 17.72
N SER A 36 2.34 0.84 18.61
CA SER A 36 3.19 0.15 19.59
C SER A 36 4.23 -0.78 18.97
N PHE A 37 3.98 -1.28 17.75
CA PHE A 37 4.96 -2.10 17.03
C PHE A 37 6.14 -1.31 16.48
N GLY A 38 6.03 0.01 16.40
CA GLY A 38 7.06 0.86 15.83
C GLY A 38 7.21 0.70 14.32
N ALA A 39 8.40 1.03 13.82
CA ALA A 39 8.77 0.85 12.42
C ALA A 39 10.09 0.12 12.31
N ASN A 40 10.37 -0.35 11.11
CA ASN A 40 11.65 -0.91 10.74
C ASN A 40 12.20 -0.19 9.51
N VAL A 41 13.48 -0.41 9.22
CA VAL A 41 14.11 -0.07 7.95
C VAL A 41 14.63 -1.34 7.28
N THR A 42 14.52 -1.39 5.95
CA THR A 42 15.10 -2.46 5.12
C THR A 42 16.13 -1.88 4.15
N PRO A 43 17.18 -2.64 3.79
CA PRO A 43 18.21 -2.20 2.85
C PRO A 43 17.70 -2.31 1.40
N VAL A 44 16.59 -1.63 1.10
CA VAL A 44 15.96 -1.61 -0.22
C VAL A 44 15.90 -0.18 -0.73
N GLY A 45 16.96 0.22 -1.42
CA GLY A 45 17.06 1.55 -2.03
C GLY A 45 16.00 1.84 -3.08
N PHE A 46 15.88 3.11 -3.44
CA PHE A 46 14.95 3.60 -4.45
C PHE A 46 15.42 3.21 -5.86
N LYS A 47 14.49 2.77 -6.70
CA LYS A 47 14.81 2.33 -8.08
C LYS A 47 15.20 3.57 -8.89
N GLY A 48 16.41 3.56 -9.46
CA GLY A 48 16.94 4.67 -10.25
C GLY A 48 17.70 5.74 -9.45
N SER A 49 17.84 5.60 -8.13
CA SER A 49 18.72 6.48 -7.35
C SER A 49 20.19 6.13 -7.56
N GLU A 50 21.03 7.16 -7.68
CA GLU A 50 22.50 7.03 -7.68
C GLU A 50 23.02 6.37 -6.38
N PHE A 51 22.33 6.64 -5.26
CA PHE A 51 22.70 6.15 -3.93
C PHE A 51 21.93 4.90 -3.51
N LYS A 52 21.30 4.18 -4.45
CA LYS A 52 20.45 3.01 -4.17
C LYS A 52 21.11 1.98 -3.25
N GLN A 53 22.43 1.81 -3.31
CA GLN A 53 23.17 0.83 -2.51
C GLN A 53 23.29 1.19 -1.02
N ILE A 54 23.16 2.47 -0.66
CA ILE A 54 23.26 2.95 0.72
C ILE A 54 21.92 3.44 1.28
N GLU A 55 20.88 3.46 0.45
CA GLU A 55 19.54 3.89 0.84
C GLU A 55 18.79 2.82 1.65
N TRP A 56 18.06 3.30 2.65
CA TRP A 56 17.22 2.48 3.50
C TRP A 56 15.76 2.90 3.38
N ARG A 57 14.88 1.90 3.45
CA ARG A 57 13.45 2.08 3.28
C ARG A 57 12.73 1.84 4.59
N ILE A 58 12.01 2.84 5.07
CA ILE A 58 11.13 2.68 6.24
C ILE A 58 9.95 1.76 5.85
N CYS A 59 9.66 0.80 6.71
CA CYS A 59 8.58 -0.15 6.56
C CYS A 59 7.88 -0.44 7.90
N PHE A 60 6.64 -0.91 7.81
CA PHE A 60 5.77 -1.16 8.96
C PHE A 60 5.20 -2.57 8.91
N ASN A 61 5.97 -3.57 8.46
CA ASN A 61 5.46 -4.91 8.13
C ASN A 61 4.61 -5.54 9.24
N THR A 62 5.02 -5.40 10.51
CA THR A 62 4.26 -5.92 11.65
C THR A 62 2.92 -5.18 11.82
N GLY A 63 2.94 -3.84 11.74
CA GLY A 63 1.73 -3.02 11.77
C GLY A 63 0.79 -3.30 10.59
N GLU A 64 1.33 -3.42 9.38
CA GLU A 64 0.55 -3.81 8.19
C GLU A 64 -0.05 -5.20 8.32
N THR A 65 0.66 -6.15 8.94
CA THR A 65 0.14 -7.49 9.22
C THR A 65 -1.04 -7.42 10.18
N GLU A 66 -0.94 -6.60 11.23
CA GLU A 66 -2.05 -6.37 12.17
C GLU A 66 -3.25 -5.74 11.47
N LEU A 67 -3.02 -4.78 10.58
CA LEU A 67 -4.06 -4.18 9.76
C LEU A 67 -4.77 -5.22 8.87
N VAL A 68 -4.03 -6.07 8.16
CA VAL A 68 -4.63 -7.15 7.35
C VAL A 68 -5.48 -8.10 8.21
N LYS A 69 -5.00 -8.46 9.40
CA LYS A 69 -5.73 -9.34 10.34
C LYS A 69 -7.04 -8.73 10.85
N ASN A 70 -7.15 -7.39 10.84
CA ASN A 70 -8.32 -6.66 11.32
C ASN A 70 -9.21 -6.12 10.18
N LEU A 71 -9.01 -6.60 8.95
CA LEU A 71 -9.99 -6.42 7.89
C LEU A 71 -11.24 -7.25 8.21
N ASN A 72 -12.42 -6.70 7.95
CA ASN A 72 -13.64 -7.48 8.05
C ASN A 72 -13.73 -8.53 6.93
N ALA A 73 -14.69 -9.44 7.04
CA ALA A 73 -14.83 -10.55 6.11
C ALA A 73 -14.97 -10.12 4.64
N THR A 74 -15.69 -9.04 4.37
CA THR A 74 -15.87 -8.51 3.01
C THR A 74 -14.58 -7.88 2.49
N GLN A 75 -13.92 -7.03 3.28
CA GLN A 75 -12.65 -6.38 2.93
C GLN A 75 -11.54 -7.42 2.67
N ALA A 76 -11.46 -8.46 3.49
CA ALA A 76 -10.51 -9.55 3.31
C ALA A 76 -10.78 -10.32 2.00
N LYS A 77 -12.04 -10.59 1.66
CA LYS A 77 -12.42 -11.19 0.37
C LYS A 77 -12.05 -10.30 -0.81
N VAL A 78 -12.32 -8.99 -0.75
CA VAL A 78 -11.89 -8.02 -1.77
C VAL A 78 -10.37 -8.09 -1.95
N TYR A 79 -9.60 -8.09 -0.86
CA TYR A 79 -8.14 -8.17 -0.93
C TYR A 79 -7.66 -9.47 -1.60
N VAL A 80 -8.24 -10.62 -1.24
CA VAL A 80 -7.90 -11.91 -1.86
C VAL A 80 -8.22 -11.90 -3.36
N LEU A 81 -9.39 -11.42 -3.76
CA LEU A 81 -9.79 -11.34 -5.17
C LEU A 81 -8.87 -10.42 -5.96
N LEU A 82 -8.52 -9.24 -5.43
CA LEU A 82 -7.55 -8.34 -6.06
C LEU A 82 -6.16 -9.01 -6.19
N LYS A 83 -5.71 -9.76 -5.18
CA LYS A 83 -4.45 -10.52 -5.27
C LYS A 83 -4.48 -11.58 -6.36
N MET A 84 -5.60 -12.28 -6.52
CA MET A 84 -5.78 -13.26 -7.61
C MET A 84 -5.72 -12.57 -8.96
N ILE A 85 -6.41 -11.44 -9.14
CA ILE A 85 -6.33 -10.64 -10.38
C ILE A 85 -4.89 -10.21 -10.69
N VAL A 86 -4.13 -9.75 -9.70
CA VAL A 86 -2.71 -9.43 -9.90
C VAL A 86 -1.93 -10.65 -10.38
N LYS A 87 -2.08 -11.79 -9.69
CA LYS A 87 -1.30 -12.99 -9.96
C LYS A 87 -1.64 -13.64 -11.30
N ASP A 88 -2.93 -13.73 -11.61
CA ASP A 88 -3.45 -14.59 -12.67
C ASP A 88 -3.78 -13.78 -13.95
N VAL A 89 -4.01 -12.46 -13.83
CA VAL A 89 -4.32 -11.59 -14.97
C VAL A 89 -3.17 -10.60 -15.23
N LEU A 90 -2.83 -9.75 -14.27
CA LEU A 90 -1.90 -8.64 -14.52
C LEU A 90 -0.46 -9.09 -14.70
N ARG A 91 -0.05 -10.20 -14.08
CA ARG A 91 1.28 -10.78 -14.27
C ARG A 91 1.52 -11.19 -15.72
N LEU A 92 0.48 -11.64 -16.43
CA LEU A 92 0.56 -11.97 -17.86
C LEU A 92 0.82 -10.73 -18.71
N CYS A 93 0.32 -9.57 -18.28
CA CYS A 93 0.51 -8.29 -18.95
C CYS A 93 1.85 -7.61 -18.67
N LYS A 94 2.81 -8.28 -17.99
CA LYS A 94 4.13 -7.76 -17.60
C LYS A 94 4.09 -6.41 -16.86
N LYS A 95 2.97 -6.05 -16.22
CA LYS A 95 2.87 -4.83 -15.41
C LYS A 95 3.52 -5.08 -14.04
N GLU A 96 4.37 -4.17 -13.56
CA GLU A 96 4.98 -4.22 -12.21
C GLU A 96 3.97 -3.88 -11.09
N ILE A 97 2.73 -4.40 -11.18
CA ILE A 97 1.72 -4.24 -10.14
C ILE A 97 1.82 -5.40 -9.16
N THR A 98 1.99 -5.08 -7.88
CA THR A 98 2.23 -6.07 -6.83
C THR A 98 1.01 -6.25 -5.92
N SER A 99 0.98 -7.35 -5.16
CA SER A 99 -0.01 -7.54 -4.09
C SER A 99 0.10 -6.49 -2.98
N TYR A 100 1.23 -5.79 -2.89
CA TYR A 100 1.45 -4.67 -1.98
C TYR A 100 0.66 -3.42 -2.40
N VAL A 101 0.58 -3.14 -3.70
CA VAL A 101 -0.29 -2.09 -4.26
C VAL A 101 -1.75 -2.37 -3.90
N MET A 102 -2.22 -3.61 -4.12
CA MET A 102 -3.61 -3.99 -3.79
C MET A 102 -3.92 -3.85 -2.30
N LYS A 103 -2.98 -4.24 -1.43
CA LYS A 103 -3.13 -4.09 0.02
C LYS A 103 -3.40 -2.64 0.41
N ASN A 104 -2.65 -1.71 -0.18
CA ASN A 104 -2.78 -0.29 0.10
C ASN A 104 -4.11 0.28 -0.43
N ILE A 105 -4.58 -0.15 -1.60
CA ILE A 105 -5.91 0.22 -2.10
C ILE A 105 -6.98 -0.22 -1.09
N VAL A 106 -6.96 -1.48 -0.64
CA VAL A 106 -7.94 -1.99 0.33
C VAL A 106 -7.88 -1.23 1.66
N PHE A 107 -6.69 -0.89 2.16
CA PHE A 107 -6.56 -0.08 3.37
C PHE A 107 -7.16 1.32 3.21
N TRP A 108 -6.91 1.98 2.08
CA TRP A 108 -7.51 3.28 1.80
C TRP A 108 -9.03 3.20 1.66
N GLN A 109 -9.54 2.17 1.00
CA GLN A 109 -10.98 1.93 0.91
C GLN A 109 -11.61 1.71 2.28
N ALA A 110 -10.99 0.88 3.13
CA ALA A 110 -11.46 0.62 4.47
C ALA A 110 -11.45 1.90 5.33
N GLU A 111 -10.40 2.71 5.25
CA GLU A 111 -10.28 3.96 6.03
C GLU A 111 -11.33 5.01 5.64
N ARG A 112 -11.59 5.16 4.33
CA ARG A 112 -12.44 6.23 3.77
C ARG A 112 -13.94 5.95 3.83
N ASN A 113 -14.34 4.71 4.08
CA ASN A 113 -15.75 4.30 3.98
C ASN A 113 -16.27 3.72 5.31
N PRO A 114 -17.54 3.99 5.67
CA PRO A 114 -18.16 3.41 6.86
C PRO A 114 -18.12 1.88 6.84
N GLN A 115 -17.82 1.25 7.97
CA GLN A 115 -17.58 -0.21 8.00
C GLN A 115 -18.82 -1.05 7.69
N ASN A 116 -20.02 -0.51 7.91
CA ASN A 116 -21.29 -1.18 7.61
C ASN A 116 -21.58 -1.30 6.10
N THR A 117 -20.87 -0.55 5.23
CA THR A 117 -21.04 -0.66 3.77
C THR A 117 -20.34 -1.90 3.19
N PHE A 118 -19.44 -2.53 3.95
CA PHE A 118 -18.69 -3.73 3.57
C PHE A 118 -19.45 -5.00 3.97
N SER A 119 -20.39 -5.44 3.13
CA SER A 119 -21.18 -6.65 3.33
C SER A 119 -20.98 -7.65 2.20
N ALA A 120 -21.43 -8.89 2.38
CA ALA A 120 -21.37 -9.90 1.32
C ALA A 120 -22.08 -9.45 0.03
N LYS A 121 -23.17 -8.66 0.15
CA LYS A 121 -23.94 -8.15 -0.99
C LYS A 121 -23.18 -7.08 -1.78
N SER A 122 -22.28 -6.33 -1.13
CA SER A 122 -21.48 -5.26 -1.76
C SER A 122 -20.09 -5.71 -2.18
N LEU A 123 -19.76 -7.01 -2.08
CA LEU A 123 -18.44 -7.56 -2.43
C LEU A 123 -18.00 -7.19 -3.84
N VAL A 124 -18.86 -7.42 -4.84
CA VAL A 124 -18.55 -7.13 -6.25
C VAL A 124 -18.37 -5.63 -6.48
N HIS A 125 -19.18 -4.80 -5.81
CA HIS A 125 -19.06 -3.35 -5.87
C HIS A 125 -17.68 -2.88 -5.34
N TRP A 126 -17.25 -3.35 -4.17
CA TRP A 126 -15.94 -3.00 -3.61
C TRP A 126 -14.78 -3.52 -4.44
N LEU A 127 -14.91 -4.72 -5.03
CA LEU A 127 -13.92 -5.24 -5.97
C LEU A 127 -13.78 -4.33 -7.20
N HIS A 128 -14.90 -3.96 -7.82
CA HIS A 128 -14.93 -3.07 -8.96
C HIS A 128 -14.31 -1.70 -8.62
N ASP A 129 -14.67 -1.14 -7.48
CA ASP A 129 -14.13 0.15 -7.02
C ASP A 129 -12.63 0.06 -6.75
N GLY A 130 -12.13 -1.07 -6.21
CA GLY A 130 -10.70 -1.31 -6.05
C GLY A 130 -9.94 -1.36 -7.38
N LEU A 131 -10.55 -1.96 -8.41
CA LEU A 131 -9.99 -1.96 -9.78
C LEU A 131 -10.03 -0.57 -10.41
N ARG A 132 -11.09 0.21 -10.17
CA ARG A 132 -11.16 1.61 -10.63
C ARG A 132 -10.08 2.48 -9.99
N GLU A 133 -9.84 2.29 -8.70
CA GLU A 133 -8.74 2.96 -7.99
C GLU A 133 -7.38 2.56 -8.54
N LEU A 134 -7.16 1.27 -8.82
CA LEU A 134 -5.94 0.81 -9.49
C LEU A 134 -5.73 1.47 -10.85
N THR A 135 -6.76 1.49 -11.69
CA THR A 135 -6.70 2.14 -13.01
C THR A 135 -6.35 3.61 -12.87
N THR A 136 -6.98 4.31 -11.92
CA THR A 136 -6.68 5.71 -11.63
C THR A 136 -5.23 5.89 -11.18
N ALA A 137 -4.73 5.02 -10.30
CA ALA A 137 -3.36 5.06 -9.82
C ALA A 137 -2.33 4.85 -10.94
N ILE A 138 -2.62 3.95 -11.89
CA ILE A 138 -1.77 3.72 -13.08
C ILE A 138 -1.77 4.95 -13.97
N VAL A 139 -2.94 5.46 -14.35
CA VAL A 139 -3.05 6.61 -15.26
C VAL A 139 -2.38 7.85 -14.68
N LYS A 140 -2.59 8.11 -13.37
CA LYS A 140 -2.00 9.26 -12.69
C LYS A 140 -0.57 9.01 -12.20
N GLN A 141 -0.04 7.80 -12.36
CA GLN A 141 1.24 7.37 -11.79
C GLN A 141 1.36 7.69 -10.29
N GLN A 142 0.25 7.57 -9.54
CA GLN A 142 0.17 7.99 -8.14
C GLN A 142 -0.68 7.04 -7.29
N LEU A 143 -0.07 6.48 -6.25
CA LEU A 143 -0.78 5.83 -5.15
C LEU A 143 -0.02 6.08 -3.85
N SER A 144 -0.64 6.79 -2.92
CA SER A 144 -0.07 7.03 -1.60
C SER A 144 0.10 5.74 -0.81
N TYR A 145 1.26 5.56 -0.20
CA TYR A 145 1.49 4.51 0.77
C TYR A 145 0.61 4.74 2.00
N TYR A 146 -0.11 3.72 2.47
CA TYR A 146 -1.08 3.85 3.54
C TYR A 146 -0.46 4.32 4.87
N MET A 147 0.76 3.89 5.20
CA MET A 147 1.41 4.33 6.45
C MET A 147 2.08 5.71 6.32
N ILE A 148 2.56 6.06 5.12
CA ILE A 148 3.22 7.34 4.83
C ILE A 148 2.60 7.93 3.55
N PRO A 149 1.55 8.76 3.64
CA PRO A 149 0.81 9.22 2.45
C PRO A 149 1.66 9.96 1.40
N ASP A 150 2.72 10.63 1.83
CA ASP A 150 3.65 11.36 0.95
C ASP A 150 4.47 10.43 0.05
N ARG A 151 4.55 9.14 0.39
CA ARG A 151 5.34 8.15 -0.35
C ARG A 151 4.49 7.54 -1.46
N ASN A 152 4.86 7.78 -2.71
CA ASN A 152 4.16 7.26 -3.88
C ASN A 152 4.63 5.84 -4.25
N LEU A 153 3.73 4.86 -4.19
CA LEU A 153 4.00 3.46 -4.52
C LEU A 153 4.17 3.19 -6.02
N MET A 154 3.60 4.04 -6.89
CA MET A 154 3.73 3.85 -8.35
C MET A 154 5.11 4.27 -8.86
N ALA A 155 5.74 5.25 -8.19
CA ALA A 155 7.11 5.67 -8.49
C ALA A 155 8.16 4.59 -8.18
N GLU A 156 7.90 3.72 -7.21
CA GLU A 156 8.87 2.69 -6.79
C GLU A 156 8.89 1.46 -7.71
N ASN A 157 7.80 1.21 -8.44
CA ASN A 157 7.66 0.08 -9.36
C ASN A 157 8.20 0.41 -10.76
N GLY A 158 9.02 1.46 -10.93
CA GLY A 158 9.59 1.84 -12.21
C GLY A 158 8.57 2.05 -13.35
N LEU A 159 7.32 2.38 -13.03
CA LEU A 159 6.25 2.67 -14.01
C LEU A 159 6.36 4.08 -14.61
N GLN A 160 7.48 4.77 -14.39
CA GLN A 160 7.86 5.94 -15.17
C GLN A 160 8.32 5.44 -16.54
N GLU A 161 7.41 5.39 -17.50
CA GLU A 161 7.79 5.41 -18.91
C GLU A 161 8.72 6.62 -19.13
N HIS A 162 9.83 6.38 -19.83
CA HIS A 162 10.74 7.42 -20.27
C HIS A 162 9.98 8.42 -21.15
N GLN A 163 9.50 9.51 -20.55
CA GLN A 163 9.43 10.80 -21.22
C GLN A 163 10.60 11.65 -20.75
N ARG A 164 11.82 11.22 -21.12
CA ARG A 164 12.84 12.18 -21.52
C ARG A 164 12.71 12.30 -23.03
N SER A 165 11.74 13.11 -23.44
CA SER A 165 11.74 13.64 -24.80
C SER A 165 13.01 14.47 -24.94
N ASP A 166 13.75 14.21 -26.01
CA ASP A 166 14.80 15.06 -26.52
C ASP A 166 14.38 16.53 -26.47
N THR A 167 15.11 17.33 -25.72
CA THR A 167 15.17 18.77 -25.96
C THR A 167 16.60 19.20 -25.73
N THR A 168 17.46 18.80 -26.67
CA THR A 168 18.66 19.57 -27.00
C THR A 168 18.43 20.08 -28.41
N LEU A 169 18.12 21.38 -28.50
CA LEU A 169 18.46 22.19 -29.67
C LEU A 169 19.79 22.87 -29.35
#